data_AF-C1BCA6-F1
#
_entry.id   AF-C1BCA6-F1
#
_cell.length_a   1.000
_cell.length_b   1.000
_cell.length_c   1.000
_cell.angle_alpha   90.00
_cell.angle_beta   90.00
_cell.angle_gamma   90.00
#
_symmetry.space_group_name_H-M   'P 1'
#
loop_
_entity.id
_entity.type
_entity.pdbx_description
1 polymer ?
#
loop_
_entity_poly.entity_id
_entity_poly.type
_entity_poly.pdbx_seq_one_letter_code
_entity_poly.pdbx_strand_id
1 'polypeptide(L)'
;MSALPAGALAASTHEDELEAEQAKDIWAMSVFGHRGRLDFTAISQPWLREGTKRWAIQDLIRRRGDGVTTVLRAHVAALTGLSESLRIHRSDHGLIIGALGRHDIEMFLQRLAHLEHCDKISALSRSLGCRKVHHALRQMRLLGLTRAGEPLGGLPDDFALRREDVPRRPDRPAPHRALPPEILAQLCDARALPAGALAASTHEDELEAEQAKDIWAMSVFGHRGRLDFTAISQPWLREGTKRPVEAGHQRHVLGAAKSRCPTAPAANPRTSKLGVAPAHSGSAASAATTSTPIPPICPS
;
A
#
# COMPACT_ATOMS: atom_id res chain seq x y z
N MET A 1 -14.08 -2.42 -49.24
CA MET A 1 -12.85 -2.02 -48.53
C MET A 1 -13.27 -1.12 -47.39
N SER A 2 -13.53 -1.72 -46.22
CA SER A 2 -13.99 -0.96 -45.04
C SER A 2 -12.79 -0.29 -44.39
N ALA A 3 -12.78 1.05 -44.38
CA ALA A 3 -11.81 1.82 -43.64
C ALA A 3 -11.99 1.54 -42.13
N LEU A 4 -10.96 0.97 -41.52
CA LEU A 4 -10.88 0.86 -40.06
C LEU A 4 -10.98 2.28 -39.46
N PRO A 5 -11.81 2.50 -38.43
CA PRO A 5 -11.93 3.81 -37.82
C PRO A 5 -10.59 4.21 -37.19
N ALA A 6 -10.13 5.44 -37.40
CA ALA A 6 -8.86 5.96 -36.89
C ALA A 6 -8.68 5.82 -35.36
N GLY A 7 -9.78 5.66 -34.61
CA GLY A 7 -9.74 5.36 -33.17
C GLY A 7 -9.21 3.96 -32.83
N ALA A 8 -9.35 2.98 -33.72
CA ALA A 8 -8.82 1.63 -33.52
C ALA A 8 -7.28 1.60 -33.64
N LEU A 9 -6.70 2.44 -34.51
CA LEU A 9 -5.25 2.55 -34.68
C LEU A 9 -4.57 3.29 -33.52
N ALA A 10 -5.25 4.28 -32.93
CA ALA A 10 -4.74 5.04 -31.78
C ALA A 10 -4.82 4.24 -30.47
N ALA A 11 -5.85 3.41 -30.31
CA ALA A 11 -5.98 2.49 -29.18
C ALA A 11 -4.91 1.41 -29.21
N SER A 12 -4.62 0.81 -30.38
CA SER A 12 -3.55 -0.20 -30.49
C SER A 12 -2.18 0.37 -30.13
N THR A 13 -1.85 1.60 -30.56
CA THR A 13 -0.56 2.22 -30.20
C THR A 13 -0.38 2.46 -28.70
N HIS A 14 -1.45 2.77 -27.96
CA HIS A 14 -1.35 3.01 -26.52
C HIS A 14 -1.26 1.71 -25.72
N GLU A 15 -1.95 0.65 -26.17
CA GLU A 15 -1.80 -0.70 -25.59
C GLU A 15 -0.39 -1.23 -25.81
N ASP A 16 0.15 -1.10 -27.02
CA ASP A 16 1.52 -1.49 -27.36
C ASP A 16 2.56 -0.70 -26.53
N GLU A 17 2.34 0.60 -26.30
CA GLU A 17 3.21 1.44 -25.47
C GLU A 17 3.17 1.02 -23.99
N LEU A 18 1.99 0.68 -23.47
CA LEU A 18 1.83 0.17 -22.10
C LEU A 18 2.52 -1.17 -21.91
N GLU A 19 2.40 -2.10 -22.86
CA GLU A 19 3.06 -3.40 -22.80
C GLU A 19 4.58 -3.26 -22.88
N ALA A 20 5.07 -2.42 -23.80
CA ALA A 20 6.49 -2.10 -23.92
C ALA A 20 7.05 -1.46 -22.64
N GLU A 21 6.26 -0.62 -21.96
CA GLU A 21 6.67 -0.01 -20.69
C GLU A 21 6.68 -1.03 -19.55
N GLN A 22 5.68 -1.92 -19.46
CA GLN A 22 5.59 -2.96 -18.44
C GLN A 22 6.74 -3.98 -18.53
N ALA A 23 7.28 -4.22 -19.73
CA ALA A 23 8.44 -5.09 -19.94
C ALA A 23 9.74 -4.52 -19.33
N LYS A 24 9.83 -3.19 -19.15
CA LYS A 24 11.01 -2.54 -18.57
C LYS A 24 11.09 -2.77 -17.06
N ASP A 25 12.28 -2.64 -16.50
CA ASP A 25 12.48 -2.60 -15.04
C ASP A 25 12.40 -1.19 -14.46
N ILE A 26 12.30 -0.19 -15.33
CA ILE A 26 12.16 1.19 -14.94
C ILE A 26 11.06 1.82 -15.77
N TRP A 27 10.00 2.22 -15.08
CA TRP A 27 8.78 2.73 -15.68
C TRP A 27 8.74 4.25 -15.64
N ALA A 28 8.51 4.85 -16.81
CA ALA A 28 8.00 6.19 -16.95
C ALA A 28 6.51 6.18 -16.56
N MET A 29 6.19 6.80 -15.42
CA MET A 29 4.82 6.80 -14.91
C MET A 29 3.87 7.58 -15.82
N SER A 30 4.40 8.41 -16.72
CA SER A 30 3.65 9.20 -17.69
C SER A 30 2.84 8.33 -18.65
N VAL A 31 3.36 7.16 -19.01
CA VAL A 31 2.65 6.18 -19.86
C VAL A 31 1.38 5.67 -19.16
N PHE A 32 1.40 5.60 -17.83
CA PHE A 32 0.25 5.22 -17.01
C PHE A 32 -0.62 6.42 -16.59
N GLY A 33 -0.40 7.61 -17.14
CA GLY A 33 -1.14 8.83 -16.79
C GLY A 33 -0.73 9.47 -15.46
N HIS A 34 0.41 9.09 -14.90
CA HIS A 34 0.93 9.60 -13.63
C HIS A 34 2.27 10.33 -13.80
N ARG A 35 2.67 11.15 -12.83
CA ARG A 35 3.97 11.85 -12.88
C ARG A 35 5.07 11.04 -12.22
N GLY A 36 6.28 11.12 -12.76
CA GLY A 36 7.51 10.56 -12.18
C GLY A 36 7.98 9.24 -12.80
N ARG A 37 8.78 8.50 -12.04
CA ARG A 37 9.50 7.30 -12.48
C ARG A 37 9.48 6.24 -11.38
N LEU A 38 9.24 4.99 -11.72
CA LEU A 38 9.29 3.87 -10.78
C LEU A 38 10.42 2.93 -11.17
N ASP A 39 11.33 2.65 -10.24
CA ASP A 39 12.55 1.89 -10.51
C ASP A 39 12.53 0.61 -9.67
N PHE A 40 12.50 -0.54 -10.35
CA PHE A 40 12.49 -1.86 -9.71
C PHE A 40 13.86 -2.54 -9.69
N THR A 41 14.89 -1.92 -10.29
CA THR A 41 16.23 -2.53 -10.44
C THR A 41 16.93 -2.77 -9.11
N ALA A 42 16.57 -2.00 -8.09
CA ALA A 42 17.09 -2.16 -6.73
C ALA A 42 16.66 -3.51 -6.09
N ILE A 43 15.58 -4.13 -6.56
CA ILE A 43 15.17 -5.47 -6.15
C ILE A 43 16.00 -6.48 -6.94
N SER A 44 16.82 -7.27 -6.26
CA SER A 44 17.79 -8.15 -6.92
C SER A 44 17.25 -9.50 -7.31
N GLN A 45 16.27 -10.03 -6.56
CA GLN A 45 15.68 -11.31 -6.88
C GLN A 45 14.69 -11.12 -8.05
N PRO A 46 14.88 -11.82 -9.20
CA PRO A 46 14.02 -11.63 -10.37
C PRO A 46 12.55 -11.94 -10.08
N TRP A 47 12.28 -13.00 -9.31
CA TRP A 47 10.91 -13.38 -8.93
C TRP A 47 10.19 -12.28 -8.14
N LEU A 48 10.91 -11.60 -7.22
CA LEU A 48 10.34 -10.54 -6.40
C LEU A 48 10.15 -9.27 -7.23
N ARG A 49 11.08 -8.99 -8.16
CA ARG A 49 10.98 -7.88 -9.11
C ARG A 49 9.75 -8.04 -10.00
N GLU A 50 9.61 -9.19 -10.66
CA GLU A 50 8.45 -9.49 -11.51
C GLU A 50 7.13 -9.49 -10.72
N GLY A 51 7.14 -10.08 -9.53
CA GLY A 51 6.00 -10.04 -8.62
C GLY A 51 5.57 -8.61 -8.26
N THR A 52 6.55 -7.74 -7.99
CA THR A 52 6.32 -6.33 -7.66
C THR A 52 5.78 -5.55 -8.85
N LYS A 53 6.30 -5.79 -10.07
CA LYS A 53 5.77 -5.20 -11.31
C LYS A 53 4.30 -5.60 -11.54
N ARG A 54 3.98 -6.90 -11.50
CA ARG A 54 2.60 -7.39 -11.66
C ARG A 54 1.64 -6.84 -10.61
N TRP A 55 2.09 -6.77 -9.36
CA TRP A 55 1.30 -6.14 -8.30
C TRP A 55 1.11 -4.63 -8.51
N ALA A 56 2.14 -3.91 -8.95
CA ALA A 56 2.09 -2.46 -9.17
C ALA A 56 1.06 -2.08 -10.25
N ILE A 57 0.94 -2.86 -11.33
CA ILE A 57 -0.10 -2.65 -12.37
C ILE A 57 -1.49 -2.71 -11.75
N GLN A 58 -1.75 -3.73 -10.92
CA GLN A 58 -3.04 -3.89 -10.26
C GLN A 58 -3.34 -2.78 -9.26
N ASP A 59 -2.31 -2.29 -8.55
CA ASP A 59 -2.46 -1.17 -7.61
C ASP A 59 -2.66 0.17 -8.35
N LEU A 60 -2.07 0.34 -9.54
CA LEU A 60 -2.29 1.50 -10.43
C LEU A 60 -3.75 1.60 -10.87
N ILE A 61 -4.34 0.49 -11.35
CA ILE A 61 -5.75 0.47 -11.79
C ILE A 61 -6.71 0.86 -10.66
N ARG A 62 -6.37 0.50 -9.40
CA ARG A 62 -7.23 0.74 -8.24
C ARG A 62 -7.12 2.14 -7.66
N ARG A 63 -5.99 2.83 -7.85
CA ARG A 63 -5.75 4.14 -7.23
C ARG A 63 -5.98 5.27 -8.23
N ARG A 64 -6.82 6.23 -7.87
CA ARG A 64 -6.93 7.52 -8.57
C ARG A 64 -6.33 8.63 -7.70
N GLY A 65 -5.58 9.54 -8.32
CA GLY A 65 -5.04 10.76 -7.69
C GLY A 65 -3.54 10.99 -7.93
N ASP A 66 -3.04 12.15 -7.51
CA ASP A 66 -1.68 12.62 -7.81
C ASP A 66 -0.57 11.95 -6.97
N GLY A 67 -0.95 11.25 -5.89
CA GLY A 67 -0.01 10.64 -4.94
C GLY A 67 0.42 9.21 -5.25
N VAL A 68 -0.06 8.61 -6.34
CA VAL A 68 0.12 7.17 -6.62
C VAL A 68 1.58 6.77 -6.75
N THR A 69 2.37 7.53 -7.51
CA THR A 69 3.80 7.27 -7.70
C THR A 69 4.56 7.28 -6.37
N THR A 70 4.25 8.19 -5.46
CA THR A 70 4.89 8.27 -4.14
C THR A 70 4.55 7.04 -3.28
N VAL A 71 3.29 6.60 -3.33
CA VAL A 71 2.84 5.41 -2.59
C VAL A 71 3.53 4.16 -3.13
N LEU A 72 3.61 3.99 -4.45
CA LEU A 72 4.28 2.85 -5.09
C LEU A 72 5.77 2.86 -4.82
N ARG A 73 6.45 4.00 -4.98
CA ARG A 73 7.88 4.13 -4.63
C ARG A 73 8.16 3.72 -3.20
N ALA A 74 7.29 4.08 -2.27
CA ALA A 74 7.45 3.68 -0.88
C ALA A 74 7.28 2.16 -0.66
N HIS A 75 6.41 1.49 -1.43
CA HIS A 75 6.31 0.02 -1.40
C HIS A 75 7.52 -0.64 -2.05
N VAL A 76 7.96 -0.15 -3.21
CA VAL A 76 9.17 -0.64 -3.89
C VAL A 76 10.38 -0.49 -2.97
N ALA A 77 10.58 0.66 -2.33
CA ALA A 77 11.66 0.86 -1.36
C ALA A 77 11.59 -0.12 -0.18
N ALA A 78 10.39 -0.43 0.32
CA ALA A 78 10.23 -1.42 1.38
C ALA A 78 10.58 -2.85 0.91
N LEU A 79 10.19 -3.21 -0.31
CA LEU A 79 10.53 -4.50 -0.94
C LEU A 79 12.01 -4.60 -1.31
N THR A 80 12.64 -3.49 -1.70
CA THR A 80 14.11 -3.39 -1.83
C THR A 80 14.77 -3.66 -0.48
N GLY A 81 14.22 -3.12 0.62
CA GLY A 81 14.72 -3.42 1.97
C GLY A 81 14.64 -4.91 2.33
N LEU A 82 13.57 -5.59 1.91
CA LEU A 82 13.44 -7.06 2.04
C LEU A 82 14.46 -7.77 1.15
N SER A 83 14.54 -7.40 -0.13
CA SER A 83 15.49 -7.92 -1.10
C SER A 83 16.94 -7.86 -0.60
N GLU A 84 17.30 -6.73 0.00
CA GLU A 84 18.61 -6.52 0.62
C GLU A 84 18.85 -7.46 1.80
N SER A 85 17.85 -7.64 2.68
CA SER A 85 18.00 -8.57 3.80
C SER A 85 18.21 -10.02 3.35
N LEU A 86 17.52 -10.46 2.28
CA LEU A 86 17.71 -11.79 1.71
C LEU A 86 19.12 -11.96 1.14
N ARG A 87 19.67 -10.91 0.49
CA ARG A 87 21.03 -10.94 -0.05
C ARG A 87 22.09 -11.06 1.04
N ILE A 88 21.91 -10.35 2.15
CA ILE A 88 22.89 -10.29 3.24
C ILE A 88 22.88 -11.58 4.06
N HIS A 89 21.70 -12.08 4.43
CA HIS A 89 21.58 -13.14 5.44
C HIS A 89 21.57 -14.55 4.86
N ARG A 90 21.28 -14.71 3.56
CA ARG A 90 21.27 -16.03 2.91
C ARG A 90 22.38 -16.16 1.88
N SER A 91 22.95 -17.37 1.80
CA SER A 91 23.96 -17.72 0.80
C SER A 91 23.40 -17.85 -0.62
N ASP A 92 22.13 -18.21 -0.76
CA ASP A 92 21.43 -18.28 -2.05
C ASP A 92 20.91 -16.91 -2.52
N HIS A 93 21.16 -15.85 -1.73
CA HIS A 93 20.67 -14.50 -1.94
C HIS A 93 19.14 -14.40 -2.14
N GLY A 94 18.38 -15.39 -1.69
CA GLY A 94 16.94 -15.51 -1.90
C GLY A 94 16.53 -15.84 -3.34
N LEU A 95 17.40 -16.42 -4.17
CA LEU A 95 17.05 -16.84 -5.53
C LEU A 95 16.17 -18.10 -5.56
N ILE A 96 16.29 -18.97 -4.56
CA ILE A 96 15.52 -20.21 -4.46
C ILE A 96 14.23 -19.94 -3.68
N ILE A 97 13.12 -19.78 -4.41
CA ILE A 97 11.82 -19.41 -3.82
C ILE A 97 11.34 -20.44 -2.79
N GLY A 98 11.48 -21.74 -3.09
CA GLY A 98 11.01 -22.82 -2.20
C GLY A 98 11.83 -23.01 -0.92
N ALA A 99 13.02 -22.40 -0.83
CA ALA A 99 13.86 -22.43 0.37
C ALA A 99 13.61 -21.23 1.29
N LEU A 100 12.73 -20.31 0.90
CA LEU A 100 12.32 -19.17 1.70
C LEU A 100 11.34 -19.60 2.78
N GLY A 101 11.48 -19.05 3.98
CA GLY A 101 10.60 -19.40 5.07
C GLY A 101 10.48 -18.31 6.12
N ARG A 102 9.94 -18.71 7.26
CA ARG A 102 9.70 -17.80 8.38
C ARG A 102 10.99 -17.16 8.90
N HIS A 103 12.07 -17.92 8.93
CA HIS A 103 13.39 -17.46 9.39
C HIS A 103 13.88 -16.22 8.63
N ASP A 104 13.64 -16.16 7.32
CA ASP A 104 14.08 -15.04 6.49
C ASP A 104 13.32 -13.74 6.81
N ILE A 105 12.03 -13.86 7.14
CA ILE A 105 11.22 -12.74 7.62
C ILE A 105 11.72 -12.28 8.98
N GLU A 106 12.08 -13.19 9.88
CA GLU A 106 12.64 -12.86 11.19
C GLU A 106 13.98 -12.12 11.06
N MET A 107 14.87 -12.57 10.18
CA MET A 107 16.12 -11.88 9.86
C MET A 107 15.88 -10.48 9.29
N PHE A 108 14.90 -10.32 8.41
CA PHE A 108 14.48 -9.00 7.91
C PHE A 108 14.02 -8.07 9.05
N LEU A 109 13.19 -8.57 9.97
CA LEU A 109 12.68 -7.80 11.11
C LEU A 109 13.81 -7.42 12.09
N GLN A 110 14.73 -8.35 12.35
CA GLN A 110 15.92 -8.10 13.17
C GLN A 110 16.82 -7.03 12.53
N ARG A 111 17.03 -7.09 11.22
CA ARG A 111 17.79 -6.07 10.48
C ARG A 111 17.14 -4.69 10.60
N LEU A 112 15.81 -4.59 10.44
CA LEU A 112 15.12 -3.32 10.62
C LEU A 112 15.22 -2.79 12.06
N ALA A 113 15.16 -3.66 13.06
CA ALA A 113 15.36 -3.29 14.47
C ALA A 113 16.78 -2.77 14.71
N HIS A 114 17.80 -3.42 14.13
CA HIS A 114 19.18 -2.99 14.21
C HIS A 114 19.40 -1.62 13.53
N LEU A 115 18.83 -1.40 12.34
CA LEU A 115 18.93 -0.11 11.65
C LEU A 115 18.26 1.03 12.42
N GLU A 116 17.16 0.74 13.13
CA GLU A 116 16.53 1.72 14.03
C GLU A 116 17.41 2.01 15.24
N HIS A 117 17.96 0.97 15.87
CA HIS A 117 18.86 1.12 17.01
C HIS A 117 20.13 1.92 16.67
N CYS A 118 20.62 1.82 15.43
CA CYS A 118 21.76 2.58 14.93
C CYS A 118 21.37 3.95 14.32
N ASP A 119 20.14 4.43 14.54
CA ASP A 119 19.60 5.70 14.02
C ASP A 119 19.69 5.87 12.50
N LYS A 120 19.80 4.77 11.75
CA LYS A 120 19.79 4.80 10.27
C LYS A 120 18.38 4.93 9.71
N ILE A 121 17.39 4.44 10.45
CA ILE A 121 15.97 4.61 10.14
C ILE A 121 15.21 5.03 11.38
N SER A 122 14.11 5.76 11.21
CA SER A 122 13.21 6.07 12.31
C SER A 122 12.30 4.89 12.67
N ALA A 123 11.78 4.87 13.91
CA ALA A 123 10.72 3.95 14.34
C ALA A 123 9.49 3.98 13.41
N LEU A 124 9.13 5.16 12.89
CA LEU A 124 8.07 5.31 11.91
C LEU A 124 8.42 4.61 10.59
N SER A 125 9.64 4.81 10.09
CA SER A 125 10.14 4.17 8.88
C SER A 125 10.14 2.65 9.01
N ARG A 126 10.56 2.11 10.16
CA ARG A 126 10.48 0.67 10.47
C ARG A 126 9.04 0.15 10.40
N SER A 127 8.10 0.80 11.10
CA SER A 127 6.68 0.38 11.11
C SER A 127 6.05 0.45 9.71
N LEU A 128 6.30 1.53 8.96
CA LEU A 128 5.78 1.67 7.60
C LEU A 128 6.41 0.66 6.63
N GLY A 129 7.71 0.38 6.75
CA GLY A 129 8.38 -0.65 5.98
C GLY A 129 7.71 -2.02 6.16
N CYS A 130 7.52 -2.46 7.41
CA CYS A 130 6.85 -3.72 7.72
C CYS A 130 5.42 -3.78 7.15
N ARG A 131 4.64 -2.71 7.32
CA ARG A 131 3.25 -2.64 6.79
C ARG A 131 3.22 -2.76 5.27
N LYS A 132 4.14 -2.11 4.57
CA LYS A 132 4.19 -2.10 3.11
C LYS A 132 4.59 -3.45 2.56
N VAL A 133 5.60 -4.10 3.15
CA VAL A 133 5.99 -5.46 2.77
C VAL A 133 4.85 -6.44 3.05
N HIS A 134 4.24 -6.38 4.25
CA HIS A 134 3.08 -7.20 4.58
C HIS A 134 1.94 -7.03 3.58
N HIS A 135 1.59 -5.78 3.26
CA HIS A 135 0.54 -5.47 2.30
C HIS A 135 0.87 -6.01 0.90
N ALA A 136 2.07 -5.72 0.39
CA ALA A 136 2.48 -6.15 -0.94
C ALA A 136 2.50 -7.68 -1.08
N LEU A 137 3.16 -8.40 -0.16
CA LEU A 137 3.20 -9.87 -0.18
C LEU A 137 1.80 -10.49 -0.07
N ARG A 138 0.92 -9.91 0.77
CA ARG A 138 -0.47 -10.36 0.88
C ARG A 138 -1.23 -10.12 -0.42
N GLN A 139 -1.07 -8.96 -1.07
CA GLN A 139 -1.73 -8.69 -2.35
C GLN A 139 -1.20 -9.60 -3.46
N MET A 140 0.11 -9.86 -3.54
CA MET A 140 0.69 -10.80 -4.52
C MET A 140 0.08 -12.20 -4.39
N ARG A 141 -0.13 -12.68 -3.16
CA ARG A 141 -0.85 -13.94 -2.89
C ARG A 141 -2.31 -13.89 -3.35
N LEU A 142 -3.02 -12.82 -3.04
CA LEU A 142 -4.43 -12.65 -3.45
C LEU A 142 -4.61 -12.56 -4.96
N LEU A 143 -3.62 -12.02 -5.68
CA LEU A 143 -3.58 -12.00 -7.14
C LEU A 143 -3.24 -13.38 -7.74
N GLY A 144 -2.91 -14.37 -6.90
CA GLY A 144 -2.59 -15.73 -7.35
C GLY A 144 -1.17 -15.85 -7.92
N LEU A 145 -0.28 -14.87 -7.69
CA LEU A 145 1.08 -14.89 -8.24
C LEU A 145 1.96 -16.00 -7.63
N THR A 146 1.48 -16.69 -6.59
CA THR A 146 2.14 -17.84 -5.96
C THR A 146 1.74 -19.19 -6.56
N ARG A 147 0.79 -19.21 -7.52
CA ARG A 147 0.38 -20.43 -8.23
C ARG A 147 1.53 -20.97 -9.10
N ALA A 148 1.49 -22.26 -9.42
CA ALA A 148 2.46 -22.86 -10.32
C ALA A 148 2.46 -22.14 -11.68
N GLY A 149 3.65 -21.81 -12.20
CA GLY A 149 3.83 -21.06 -13.45
C GLY A 149 3.83 -19.54 -13.31
N GLU A 150 3.49 -19.00 -12.15
CA GLU A 150 3.57 -17.57 -11.83
C GLU A 150 4.93 -17.19 -11.23
N PRO A 151 5.32 -15.90 -11.19
CA PRO A 151 6.67 -15.49 -10.80
C PRO A 151 7.01 -15.84 -9.35
N LEU A 152 6.02 -15.93 -8.45
CA LEU A 152 6.23 -16.38 -7.06
C LEU A 152 5.84 -17.85 -6.88
N GLY A 153 5.79 -18.63 -7.97
CA GLY A 153 5.46 -20.05 -7.95
C GLY A 153 6.38 -20.80 -7.01
N GLY A 154 5.79 -21.52 -6.04
CA GLY A 154 6.53 -22.26 -5.03
C GLY A 154 6.92 -21.44 -3.80
N LEU A 155 6.41 -20.21 -3.63
CA LEU A 155 6.62 -19.44 -2.41
C LEU A 155 5.89 -20.09 -1.22
N PRO A 156 6.61 -20.46 -0.15
CA PRO A 156 5.96 -21.05 1.03
C PRO A 156 5.06 -20.04 1.75
N ASP A 157 3.99 -20.55 2.36
CA ASP A 157 3.06 -19.72 3.13
C ASP A 157 3.71 -19.09 4.37
N ASP A 158 4.74 -19.74 4.91
CA ASP A 158 5.53 -19.26 6.05
C ASP A 158 6.36 -18.00 5.73
N PHE A 159 6.64 -17.73 4.46
CA PHE A 159 7.30 -16.49 4.02
C PHE A 159 6.28 -15.33 4.00
N ALA A 160 5.77 -14.97 5.16
CA ALA A 160 4.80 -13.90 5.33
C ALA A 160 5.06 -13.13 6.62
N LEU A 161 4.93 -11.80 6.55
CA LEU A 161 4.77 -10.99 7.75
C LEU A 161 3.38 -11.25 8.30
N ARG A 162 3.30 -11.49 9.60
CA ARG A 162 2.05 -11.57 10.35
C ARG A 162 1.70 -10.19 10.90
N ARG A 163 0.50 -10.04 11.47
CA ARG A 163 0.05 -8.74 11.98
C ARG A 163 0.85 -8.33 13.21
N GLU A 164 1.22 -9.30 14.03
CA GLU A 164 2.03 -9.18 15.24
C GLU A 164 3.47 -8.75 14.97
N ASP A 165 4.00 -9.04 13.78
CA ASP A 165 5.37 -8.69 13.38
C ASP A 165 5.54 -7.19 13.12
N VAL A 166 4.44 -6.49 12.85
CA VAL A 166 4.45 -5.07 12.51
C VAL A 166 4.52 -4.26 13.81
N PRO A 167 5.64 -3.53 14.06
CA PRO A 167 5.74 -2.70 15.24
C PRO A 167 4.61 -1.68 15.27
N ARG A 168 4.06 -1.45 16.47
CA ARG A 168 3.10 -0.36 16.67
C ARG A 168 3.77 0.93 16.23
N ARG A 169 3.00 1.75 15.52
CA ARG A 169 3.48 3.07 15.12
C ARG A 169 3.79 3.82 16.41
N PRO A 170 4.96 4.49 16.51
CA PRO A 170 5.22 5.34 17.67
C PRO A 170 4.10 6.35 17.80
N ASP A 171 3.69 6.64 19.03
CA ASP A 171 2.70 7.68 19.28
C ASP A 171 3.18 8.99 18.67
N ARG A 172 2.23 9.75 18.12
CA ARG A 172 2.56 11.08 17.59
C ARG A 172 3.16 11.87 18.77
N PRO A 173 4.32 12.53 18.60
CA PRO A 173 4.85 13.37 19.66
C PRO A 173 3.75 14.34 20.08
N ALA A 174 3.50 14.43 21.39
CA ALA A 174 2.46 15.28 21.90
C ALA A 174 2.68 16.74 21.40
N PRO A 175 1.59 17.52 21.22
CA PRO A 175 1.62 18.82 20.56
C PRO A 175 2.55 19.87 21.19
N HIS A 176 3.20 19.58 22.32
CA HIS A 176 4.23 20.43 22.95
C HIS A 176 5.54 20.54 22.14
N ARG A 177 5.66 19.87 20.98
CA ARG A 177 6.70 20.15 19.97
C ARG A 177 6.20 21.08 18.85
N ALA A 178 5.05 21.74 19.03
CA ALA A 178 4.72 22.92 18.26
C ALA A 178 5.75 24.02 18.59
N LEU A 179 6.14 24.80 17.59
CA LEU A 179 6.94 26.00 17.85
C LEU A 179 6.21 26.84 18.90
N PRO A 180 6.90 27.34 19.94
CA PRO A 180 6.31 28.30 20.87
C PRO A 180 5.67 29.46 20.08
N PRO A 181 4.50 29.97 20.51
CA PRO A 181 3.78 31.02 19.79
C PRO A 181 4.65 32.27 19.57
N GLU A 182 5.64 32.50 20.42
CA GLU A 182 6.63 33.57 20.29
C GLU A 182 7.53 33.38 19.05
N ILE A 183 8.00 32.15 18.81
CA ILE A 183 8.82 31.85 17.61
C ILE A 183 7.94 31.88 16.36
N LEU A 184 6.69 31.43 16.47
CA LEU A 184 5.71 31.52 15.39
C LEU A 184 5.41 32.98 15.02
N ALA A 185 5.22 33.86 16.00
CA ALA A 185 5.04 35.30 15.79
C ALA A 185 6.28 35.93 15.15
N GLN A 186 7.48 35.64 15.67
CA GLN A 186 8.74 36.11 15.09
C GLN A 186 8.92 35.66 13.63
N LEU A 187 8.56 34.42 13.30
CA LEU A 187 8.64 33.90 11.93
C LEU A 187 7.58 34.52 11.01
N CYS A 188 6.40 34.86 11.53
CA CYS A 188 5.34 35.55 10.79
C CYS A 188 5.70 37.01 10.54
N ASP A 189 6.19 37.73 11.55
CA ASP A 189 6.62 39.12 11.46
C ASP A 189 7.83 39.27 10.53
N ALA A 190 8.79 38.34 10.59
CA ALA A 190 9.93 38.31 9.67
C ALA A 190 9.55 38.05 8.20
N ARG A 191 8.34 37.52 7.95
CA ARG A 191 7.85 37.15 6.61
C ARG A 191 6.84 38.15 6.05
N ALA A 192 6.32 39.04 6.90
CA ALA A 192 5.47 40.16 6.51
C ALA A 192 6.35 41.36 6.07
N LEU A 193 6.79 41.36 4.80
CA LEU A 193 7.12 42.61 4.11
C LEU A 193 5.81 43.40 3.87
N PRO A 194 5.83 44.75 3.91
CA PRO A 194 4.60 45.54 4.04
C PRO A 194 3.85 45.60 2.70
N ALA A 195 2.82 44.79 2.55
CA ALA A 195 1.79 44.99 1.54
C ALA A 195 0.67 45.82 2.17
N GLY A 196 0.64 47.11 1.82
CA GLY A 196 -0.48 47.97 2.11
C GLY A 196 -1.74 47.57 1.36
N ALA A 197 -2.80 48.32 1.68
CA ALA A 197 -4.15 48.31 1.11
C ALA A 197 -5.17 47.45 1.87
N LEU A 198 -5.81 48.12 2.83
CA LEU A 198 -7.22 47.97 3.15
C LEU A 198 -8.06 47.78 1.88
N ALA A 199 -8.66 46.60 1.71
CA ALA A 199 -9.79 46.39 0.81
C ALA A 199 -10.57 45.13 1.25
N ALA A 200 -11.02 45.10 2.50
CA ALA A 200 -11.88 44.04 3.02
C ALA A 200 -13.32 44.54 3.10
N SER A 201 -13.93 44.81 1.93
CA SER A 201 -15.40 44.89 1.81
C SER A 201 -15.93 44.78 0.36
N THR A 202 -15.11 44.44 -0.64
CA THR A 202 -15.56 44.27 -2.04
C THR A 202 -15.41 42.85 -2.59
N HIS A 203 -14.80 41.94 -1.83
CA HIS A 203 -14.42 40.61 -2.33
C HIS A 203 -15.57 39.57 -2.26
N GLU A 204 -16.54 39.74 -1.36
CA GLU A 204 -17.65 38.79 -1.23
C GLU A 204 -18.69 38.98 -2.34
N ASP A 205 -19.06 40.23 -2.65
CA ASP A 205 -19.97 40.56 -3.75
C ASP A 205 -19.41 40.14 -5.12
N GLU A 206 -18.09 40.27 -5.31
CA GLU A 206 -17.42 39.85 -6.55
C GLU A 206 -17.36 38.31 -6.68
N LEU A 207 -17.30 37.58 -5.56
CA LEU A 207 -17.34 36.11 -5.54
C LEU A 207 -18.73 35.58 -5.90
N GLU A 208 -19.79 36.21 -5.40
CA GLU A 208 -21.17 35.81 -5.70
C GLU A 208 -21.52 36.09 -7.18
N ALA A 209 -21.10 37.25 -7.69
CA ALA A 209 -21.29 37.59 -9.11
C ALA A 209 -20.55 36.62 -10.06
N GLU A 210 -19.37 36.12 -9.65
CA GLU A 210 -18.60 35.19 -10.46
C GLU A 210 -19.16 33.76 -10.43
N GLN A 211 -19.70 33.33 -9.28
CA GLN A 211 -20.35 32.02 -9.14
C GLN A 211 -21.60 31.88 -10.03
N ALA A 212 -22.33 32.98 -10.26
CA ALA A 212 -23.51 32.99 -11.14
C ALA A 212 -23.17 32.75 -12.62
N LYS A 213 -21.90 32.91 -13.03
CA LYS A 213 -21.47 32.72 -14.41
C LYS A 213 -21.31 31.24 -14.78
N ASP A 214 -21.43 30.94 -16.06
CA ASP A 214 -21.09 29.63 -16.62
C ASP A 214 -19.60 29.48 -16.91
N ILE A 215 -18.87 30.59 -16.87
CA ILE A 215 -17.43 30.61 -17.08
C ILE A 215 -16.81 31.45 -15.97
N TRP A 216 -16.02 30.82 -15.12
CA TRP A 216 -15.41 31.45 -13.96
C TRP A 216 -13.99 31.91 -14.28
N ALA A 217 -13.72 33.18 -13.98
CA ALA A 217 -12.35 33.67 -13.86
C ALA A 217 -11.77 33.20 -12.52
N MET A 218 -10.86 32.22 -12.55
CA MET A 218 -10.33 31.62 -11.33
C MET A 218 -9.50 32.60 -10.49
N SER A 219 -9.11 33.73 -11.07
CA SER A 219 -8.40 34.83 -10.39
C SER A 219 -9.22 35.43 -9.25
N VAL A 220 -10.55 35.45 -9.37
CA VAL A 220 -11.48 35.93 -8.32
C VAL A 220 -11.45 34.99 -7.10
N PHE A 221 -11.08 33.73 -7.30
CA PHE A 221 -10.92 32.73 -6.23
C PHE A 221 -9.46 32.53 -5.82
N GLY A 222 -8.54 33.43 -6.22
CA GLY A 222 -7.12 33.35 -5.87
C GLY A 222 -6.29 32.34 -6.68
N HIS A 223 -6.80 31.87 -7.83
CA HIS A 223 -6.15 30.87 -8.67
C HIS A 223 -5.90 31.40 -10.10
N ARG A 224 -4.90 30.88 -10.83
CA ARG A 224 -4.71 31.24 -12.25
C ARG A 224 -5.51 30.31 -13.15
N GLY A 225 -6.22 30.87 -14.13
CA GLY A 225 -6.91 30.11 -15.18
C GLY A 225 -8.39 30.48 -15.34
N ARG A 226 -9.08 29.70 -16.15
CA ARG A 226 -10.51 29.87 -16.46
C ARG A 226 -11.20 28.50 -16.41
N LEU A 227 -12.31 28.39 -15.70
CA LEU A 227 -13.15 27.19 -15.69
C LEU A 227 -14.39 27.45 -16.53
N ASP A 228 -14.67 26.58 -17.49
CA ASP A 228 -15.78 26.71 -18.42
C ASP A 228 -16.74 25.52 -18.26
N PHE A 229 -17.97 25.81 -17.85
CA PHE A 229 -19.02 24.81 -17.63
C PHE A 229 -20.00 24.72 -18.82
N THR A 230 -19.75 25.44 -19.92
CA THR A 230 -20.62 25.46 -21.10
C THR A 230 -20.72 24.09 -21.80
N ALA A 231 -19.68 23.27 -21.70
CA ALA A 231 -19.63 21.92 -22.26
C ALA A 231 -20.51 20.89 -21.51
N ILE A 232 -21.03 21.24 -20.32
CA ILE A 232 -21.95 20.37 -19.58
C ILE A 232 -23.36 20.57 -20.16
N SER A 233 -23.82 19.61 -20.97
CA SER A 233 -25.10 19.68 -21.70
C SER A 233 -26.34 19.48 -20.81
N GLN A 234 -26.19 19.05 -19.56
CA GLN A 234 -27.31 18.81 -18.65
C GLN A 234 -27.33 19.83 -17.49
N PRO A 235 -28.38 20.67 -17.39
CA PRO A 235 -28.39 21.84 -16.49
C PRO A 235 -28.40 21.48 -15.00
N TRP A 236 -29.03 20.37 -14.59
CA TRP A 236 -29.03 19.91 -13.20
C TRP A 236 -27.67 19.38 -12.73
N LEU A 237 -26.83 18.91 -13.65
CA LEU A 237 -25.46 18.49 -13.37
C LEU A 237 -24.52 19.69 -13.27
N ARG A 238 -24.75 20.72 -14.11
CA ARG A 238 -24.03 22.00 -14.09
C ARG A 238 -24.23 22.74 -12.76
N GLU A 239 -25.46 22.81 -12.27
CA GLU A 239 -25.79 23.50 -11.02
C GLU A 239 -25.25 22.75 -9.77
N GLY A 240 -25.18 21.42 -9.84
CA GLY A 240 -24.60 20.59 -8.78
C GLY A 240 -23.08 20.72 -8.66
N THR A 241 -22.37 20.99 -9.77
CA THR A 241 -20.92 21.22 -9.78
C THR A 241 -20.50 22.63 -9.37
N LYS A 242 -21.43 23.61 -9.41
CA LYS A 242 -21.15 25.01 -9.04
C LYS A 242 -21.21 25.29 -7.53
N ARG A 243 -21.81 24.41 -6.71
CA ARG A 243 -21.91 24.65 -5.26
C ARG A 243 -20.64 24.18 -4.54
N PRO A 244 -19.97 25.05 -3.76
CA PRO A 244 -18.87 24.60 -2.89
C PRO A 244 -19.43 23.70 -1.79
N VAL A 245 -18.67 22.65 -1.44
CA VAL A 245 -18.91 21.82 -0.26
C VAL A 245 -18.73 22.70 0.97
N GLU A 246 -19.82 23.15 1.58
CA GLU A 246 -19.78 23.82 2.87
C GLU A 246 -19.08 22.93 3.89
N ALA A 247 -18.00 23.45 4.47
CA ALA A 247 -17.27 22.82 5.55
C ALA A 247 -18.13 22.83 6.82
N GLY A 248 -18.87 21.75 7.07
CA GLY A 248 -19.63 21.54 8.30
C GLY A 248 -19.71 20.07 8.66
N HIS A 249 -19.13 19.69 9.80
CA HIS A 249 -19.17 18.35 10.36
C HIS A 249 -20.60 17.90 10.73
N GLN A 250 -20.87 16.60 10.53
CA GLN A 250 -21.99 15.76 11.04
C GLN A 250 -23.29 15.80 10.19
N ARG A 251 -23.97 14.69 9.87
CA ARG A 251 -23.98 13.31 10.40
C ARG A 251 -24.59 12.37 9.35
N HIS A 252 -24.14 11.12 9.36
CA HIS A 252 -24.73 9.99 8.66
C HIS A 252 -26.27 9.91 8.76
N VAL A 253 -26.94 9.74 7.62
CA VAL A 253 -28.11 8.84 7.49
C VAL A 253 -28.02 8.16 6.12
N LEU A 254 -27.36 7.00 6.06
CA LEU A 254 -27.54 6.04 4.97
C LEU A 254 -28.26 4.85 5.59
N GLY A 255 -29.55 4.72 5.22
CA GLY A 255 -30.43 3.67 5.67
C GLY A 255 -29.86 2.30 5.32
N ALA A 256 -29.49 1.56 6.35
CA ALA A 256 -29.24 0.13 6.24
C ALA A 256 -30.59 -0.58 6.03
N ALA A 257 -30.84 -1.00 4.80
CA ALA A 257 -31.84 -2.02 4.49
C ALA A 257 -31.42 -3.34 5.16
N LYS A 258 -31.94 -3.57 6.36
CA LYS A 258 -31.74 -4.80 7.14
C LYS A 258 -32.79 -5.80 6.68
N SER A 259 -32.43 -6.67 5.74
CA SER A 259 -33.22 -7.87 5.42
C SER A 259 -33.24 -8.79 6.64
N ARG A 260 -34.38 -8.83 7.32
CA ARG A 260 -34.69 -9.85 8.32
C ARG A 260 -35.17 -11.10 7.60
N CYS A 261 -34.36 -12.16 7.58
CA CYS A 261 -34.89 -13.52 7.49
C CYS A 261 -35.27 -13.99 8.92
N PRO A 262 -36.41 -14.67 9.09
CA PRO A 262 -36.91 -15.08 10.39
C PRO A 262 -36.20 -16.35 10.89
N THR A 263 -35.80 -16.33 12.16
CA THR A 263 -35.28 -17.49 12.90
C THR A 263 -36.46 -18.21 13.55
N ALA A 264 -36.65 -19.49 13.20
CA ALA A 264 -37.54 -20.43 13.90
C ALA A 264 -36.70 -21.38 14.80
N PRO A 265 -37.31 -22.03 15.80
CA PRO A 265 -36.74 -22.14 17.15
C PRO A 265 -35.87 -23.37 17.41
N ALA A 266 -35.00 -23.22 18.42
CA ALA A 266 -34.16 -24.26 18.98
C ALA A 266 -34.97 -25.35 19.70
N ALA A 267 -34.77 -26.59 19.28
CA ALA A 267 -35.20 -27.79 20.00
C ALA A 267 -34.07 -28.30 20.90
N ASN A 268 -34.43 -28.51 22.17
CA ASN A 268 -33.66 -29.20 23.21
C ASN A 268 -33.51 -30.69 22.83
N PRO A 269 -32.48 -31.39 23.33
CA PRO A 269 -32.81 -32.39 24.35
C PRO A 269 -31.78 -32.52 25.48
N ARG A 270 -32.31 -32.60 26.72
CA ARG A 270 -31.67 -33.29 27.85
C ARG A 270 -32.03 -34.77 27.81
N THR A 271 -31.08 -35.65 28.14
CA THR A 271 -31.14 -36.71 29.17
C THR A 271 -29.87 -37.59 29.02
N SER A 272 -28.98 -37.61 30.04
CA SER A 272 -28.76 -38.73 31.01
C SER A 272 -27.93 -39.90 30.39
N LYS A 273 -26.93 -40.55 31.01
CA LYS A 273 -26.43 -40.67 32.39
C LYS A 273 -25.14 -41.56 32.38
N LEU A 274 -24.23 -41.31 33.34
CA LEU A 274 -23.36 -42.24 34.12
C LEU A 274 -22.17 -43.03 33.52
N GLY A 275 -21.03 -42.98 34.25
CA GLY A 275 -19.97 -44.01 34.30
C GLY A 275 -18.53 -43.45 34.31
N VAL A 276 -18.02 -42.89 35.42
CA VAL A 276 -17.08 -43.54 36.38
C VAL A 276 -15.65 -43.81 35.83
N ALA A 277 -14.66 -43.11 36.39
CA ALA A 277 -13.20 -43.37 36.34
C ALA A 277 -12.81 -44.41 37.45
N PRO A 278 -11.54 -44.83 37.70
CA PRO A 278 -10.24 -44.33 37.21
C PRO A 278 -9.10 -45.37 36.97
N ALA A 279 -7.94 -44.85 36.54
CA ALA A 279 -6.53 -45.22 36.82
C ALA A 279 -6.00 -46.67 36.66
N HIS A 280 -4.89 -46.85 35.91
CA HIS A 280 -3.54 -47.22 36.41
C HIS A 280 -2.56 -47.72 35.30
N SER A 281 -1.35 -47.12 35.30
CA SER A 281 0.02 -47.65 35.09
C SER A 281 0.36 -48.86 34.20
N GLY A 282 1.49 -48.74 33.47
CA GLY A 282 2.41 -49.84 33.05
C GLY A 282 2.96 -49.60 31.64
N SER A 283 4.21 -49.19 31.40
CA SER A 283 5.54 -49.83 31.59
C SER A 283 5.99 -50.73 30.42
N ALA A 284 7.29 -50.59 30.10
CA ALA A 284 8.18 -51.41 29.24
C ALA A 284 8.01 -51.32 27.71
N ALA A 285 9.00 -51.54 26.84
CA ALA A 285 10.48 -51.47 26.77
C ALA A 285 10.87 -52.17 25.43
N SER A 286 12.08 -51.90 24.92
CA SER A 286 12.82 -52.63 23.85
C SER A 286 12.38 -52.40 22.38
N ALA A 287 13.23 -52.29 21.35
CA ALA A 287 14.68 -52.54 21.15
C ALA A 287 15.18 -51.59 20.00
N ALA A 288 16.38 -51.00 19.99
CA ALA A 288 17.69 -51.53 19.51
C ALA A 288 17.55 -52.33 18.19
N THR A 289 18.25 -52.13 17.06
CA THR A 289 19.63 -51.73 16.70
C THR A 289 19.62 -51.52 15.17
N THR A 290 20.36 -50.59 14.55
CA THR A 290 21.59 -50.90 13.79
C THR A 290 22.13 -49.59 13.19
N SER A 291 23.33 -49.20 13.60
CA SER A 291 24.13 -48.13 13.01
C SER A 291 25.46 -48.75 12.57
N THR A 292 25.81 -48.56 11.31
CA THR A 292 27.06 -48.99 10.68
C THR A 292 28.03 -47.81 10.66
N PRO A 293 29.27 -47.92 11.18
CA PRO A 293 30.29 -46.90 10.98
C PRO A 293 31.32 -47.32 9.91
N ILE A 294 31.69 -46.35 9.07
CA ILE A 294 32.76 -46.41 8.06
C ILE A 294 34.08 -45.99 8.74
N PRO A 295 35.23 -46.67 8.50
CA PRO A 295 36.50 -46.35 9.17
C PRO A 295 37.26 -45.18 8.53
N PRO A 296 38.09 -44.45 9.31
CA PRO A 296 38.92 -43.35 8.82
C PRO A 296 40.30 -43.81 8.31
N ILE A 297 40.80 -43.05 7.33
CA ILE A 297 42.10 -43.17 6.68
C ILE A 297 43.20 -42.55 7.55
N CYS A 298 44.27 -43.29 7.84
CA CYS A 298 45.52 -42.78 8.42
C CYS A 298 46.40 -42.10 7.35
N PRO A 299 47.29 -41.20 7.78
CA PRO A 299 48.65 -41.25 7.28
C PRO A 299 49.73 -41.16 8.40
N SER A 300 50.78 -41.97 8.17
CA SER A 300 52.14 -42.00 8.76
C SER A 300 52.31 -42.22 10.26
#